data_AF-A0A7K4HJC4-F1
#
_entry.id   AF-A0A7K4HJC4-F1
#
_cell.length_a   1.000
_cell.length_b   1.000
_cell.length_c   1.000
_cell.angle_alpha   90.00
_cell.angle_beta   90.00
_cell.angle_gamma   90.00
#
_symmetry.space_group_name_H-M   'P 1'
#
loop_
_entity.id
_entity.type
_entity.pdbx_description
1 polymer ?
#
loop_
_entity_poly.entity_id
_entity_poly.type
_entity_poly.pdbx_seq_one_letter_code
_entity_poly.pdbx_strand_id
1 'polypeptide(L)'
;MAIKLKTKNDFLVEFQQKIIHGRKLLHSANHLWADRLLTDLYFEIEKTEWLNIQKKHQLIMIISNSWWIYINSLIHRTENGIDIDFIRYIDAYKRFFSFLSKLDDFYMLNNFATTLLKSFIKMDSLSQTGITKFINSFCVKVSERGEYIKLIELQMVLMYLRKSVIPQEFFHLSMEVLGRTIYKLEPSKRALFLYVFIENVNVYYQLMENSEDFVKEMNKILVNRIPGYLKNEFSKIGKITINERNFSTIVGDLEELIYYMNNIGEHTWIIILIKNLYSKIHAYQSYGDAVTYIRKFIDFAITRNRFEIAFDIYDFLEDLFLYQDDLGYDNILIELWVEACKKFVEMKEKKYLLLSLEKLTTHLKIPQANAQKYHFFYTCNILWQFKSLFFSLEQKDFWRMMFYRALYEEKDFDLAQKVLPYLDKNLVPLINNPLLLYNDTKDLERDIYSFGENDDIFTGFEEGFVIKQMIFRINTDGLISIRMISHENKIVEGKIYDEFWNDAQIIEIYNDIFSDNLVKTYN
;
A
#
# COMPACT_ATOMS: atom_id res chain seq x y z
N MET A 1 -18.33 -0.12 27.21
CA MET A 1 -18.21 -1.25 28.18
C MET A 1 -16.79 -1.81 28.04
N ALA A 2 -15.94 -1.70 29.06
CA ALA A 2 -14.55 -2.14 28.97
C ALA A 2 -14.48 -3.68 28.97
N ILE A 3 -14.04 -4.27 27.86
CA ILE A 3 -13.85 -5.73 27.76
C ILE A 3 -12.58 -6.11 28.51
N LYS A 4 -12.66 -7.19 29.30
CA LYS A 4 -11.55 -7.70 30.09
C LYS A 4 -10.37 -8.05 29.18
N LEU A 5 -9.16 -7.59 29.54
CA LEU A 5 -7.91 -7.83 28.81
C LEU A 5 -7.70 -9.32 28.51
N LYS A 6 -8.07 -10.19 29.45
CA LYS A 6 -8.04 -11.64 29.31
C LYS A 6 -8.83 -12.15 28.11
N THR A 7 -10.04 -11.63 27.88
CA THR A 7 -10.89 -12.02 26.74
C THR A 7 -10.27 -11.62 25.41
N LYS A 8 -9.54 -10.49 25.35
CA LYS A 8 -8.81 -10.07 24.15
C LYS A 8 -7.61 -10.98 23.86
N ASN A 9 -6.85 -11.32 24.90
CA ASN A 9 -5.69 -12.22 24.78
C ASN A 9 -6.12 -13.64 24.39
N ASP A 10 -7.16 -14.17 25.02
CA ASP A 10 -7.70 -15.49 24.70
C ASP A 10 -8.14 -15.57 23.22
N PHE A 11 -8.82 -14.52 22.72
CA PHE A 11 -9.19 -14.41 21.30
C PHE A 11 -7.98 -14.43 20.36
N LEU A 12 -6.93 -13.66 20.63
CA LEU A 12 -5.74 -13.61 19.78
C LEU A 12 -4.95 -14.93 19.79
N VAL A 13 -4.87 -15.58 20.95
CA VAL A 13 -4.23 -16.90 21.09
C VAL A 13 -5.01 -17.95 20.30
N GLU A 14 -6.34 -17.98 20.43
CA GLU A 14 -7.20 -18.87 19.66
C GLU A 14 -7.09 -18.62 18.15
N PHE A 15 -7.12 -17.35 17.75
CA PHE A 15 -6.91 -16.95 16.35
C PHE A 15 -5.59 -17.49 15.81
N GLN A 16 -4.48 -17.27 16.51
CA GLN A 16 -3.16 -17.73 16.08
C GLN A 16 -3.09 -19.26 15.97
N GLN A 17 -3.68 -20.00 16.92
CA GLN A 17 -3.75 -21.46 16.86
C GLN A 17 -4.54 -21.94 15.64
N LYS A 18 -5.70 -21.34 15.37
CA LYS A 18 -6.52 -21.66 14.19
C LYS A 18 -5.79 -21.30 12.89
N ILE A 19 -5.05 -20.18 12.82
CA ILE A 19 -4.21 -19.83 11.66
C ILE A 19 -3.12 -20.87 11.42
N ILE A 20 -2.40 -21.29 12.47
CA ILE A 20 -1.37 -22.33 12.35
C ILE A 20 -1.98 -23.63 11.85
N HIS A 21 -3.16 -24.01 12.36
CA HIS A 21 -3.88 -25.19 11.91
C HIS A 21 -4.32 -25.06 10.45
N GLY A 22 -4.85 -23.90 10.04
CA GLY A 22 -5.22 -23.62 8.65
C GLY A 22 -4.04 -23.74 7.70
N ARG A 23 -2.88 -23.19 8.06
CA ARG A 23 -1.64 -23.35 7.28
C ARG A 23 -1.22 -24.80 7.15
N LYS A 24 -1.29 -25.60 8.22
CA LYS A 24 -1.03 -27.05 8.17
C LYS A 24 -1.98 -27.77 7.21
N LEU A 25 -3.27 -27.44 7.24
CA LEU A 25 -4.26 -28.01 6.33
C LEU A 25 -3.93 -27.66 4.87
N LEU A 26 -3.59 -26.40 4.58
CA LEU A 26 -3.14 -25.97 3.25
C LEU A 26 -1.93 -26.79 2.78
N HIS A 27 -0.89 -26.92 3.61
CA HIS A 27 0.33 -27.65 3.25
C HIS A 27 0.09 -29.16 3.07
N SER A 28 -0.92 -29.72 3.76
CA SER A 28 -1.38 -31.10 3.53
C SER A 28 -2.29 -31.26 2.30
N ALA A 29 -2.45 -30.21 1.48
CA ALA A 29 -3.36 -30.13 0.33
C ALA A 29 -4.84 -30.36 0.68
N ASN A 30 -5.23 -30.12 1.93
CA ASN A 30 -6.61 -30.25 2.40
C ASN A 30 -7.35 -28.90 2.31
N HIS A 31 -7.53 -28.42 1.07
CA HIS A 31 -8.05 -27.08 0.85
C HIS A 31 -9.49 -26.89 1.32
N LEU A 32 -10.31 -27.94 1.34
CA LEU A 32 -11.71 -27.85 1.80
C LEU A 32 -11.79 -27.46 3.28
N TRP A 33 -11.03 -28.16 4.12
CA TRP A 33 -11.03 -27.89 5.56
C TRP A 33 -10.27 -26.60 5.89
N ALA A 34 -9.21 -26.29 5.14
CA ALA A 34 -8.53 -25.00 5.27
C ALA A 34 -9.47 -23.82 4.94
N ASP A 35 -10.18 -23.88 3.82
CA ASP A 35 -11.15 -22.86 3.40
C ASP A 35 -12.26 -22.64 4.42
N ARG A 36 -12.84 -23.72 4.94
CA ARG A 36 -13.85 -23.64 6.00
C ARG A 36 -13.29 -22.94 7.24
N LEU A 37 -12.16 -23.40 7.77
CA LEU A 37 -11.55 -22.83 8.97
C LEU A 37 -11.18 -21.35 8.80
N LEU A 38 -10.56 -21.00 7.68
CA LEU A 38 -10.09 -19.64 7.41
C LEU A 38 -11.27 -18.69 7.12
N THR A 39 -12.33 -19.16 6.45
CA THR A 39 -13.58 -18.39 6.29
C THR A 39 -14.28 -18.19 7.63
N ASP A 40 -14.35 -19.22 8.47
CA ASP A 40 -14.98 -19.12 9.79
C ASP A 40 -14.24 -18.12 10.68
N LEU A 41 -12.90 -18.12 10.64
CA LEU A 41 -12.07 -17.10 11.30
C LEU A 41 -12.39 -15.67 10.84
N TYR A 42 -12.61 -15.46 9.54
CA TYR A 42 -13.01 -14.15 9.03
C TYR A 42 -14.34 -13.69 9.64
N PHE A 43 -15.35 -14.56 9.68
CA PHE A 43 -16.64 -14.20 10.28
C PHE A 43 -16.54 -13.99 11.80
N GLU A 44 -15.66 -14.71 12.50
CA GLU A 44 -15.36 -14.46 13.91
C GLU A 44 -14.77 -13.05 14.11
N ILE A 45 -13.81 -12.65 13.27
CA ILE A 45 -13.24 -11.29 13.27
C ILE A 45 -14.34 -10.25 13.03
N GLU A 46 -15.18 -10.43 12.02
CA GLU A 46 -16.20 -9.44 11.66
C GLU A 46 -17.27 -9.27 12.74
N LYS A 47 -17.69 -10.36 13.37
CA LYS A 47 -18.68 -10.33 14.45
C LYS A 47 -18.16 -9.70 15.75
N THR A 48 -16.84 -9.56 15.88
CA THR A 48 -16.23 -9.07 17.11
C THR A 48 -16.29 -7.55 17.17
N GLU A 49 -17.27 -7.01 17.89
CA GLU A 49 -17.57 -5.56 17.97
C GLU A 49 -16.43 -4.70 18.55
N TRP A 50 -15.58 -5.28 19.40
CA TRP A 50 -14.49 -4.54 20.05
C TRP A 50 -13.22 -4.44 19.24
N LEU A 51 -13.11 -5.21 18.14
CA LEU A 51 -12.03 -5.04 17.19
C LEU A 51 -12.32 -3.78 16.38
N ASN A 52 -11.41 -2.83 16.44
CA ASN A 52 -11.45 -1.68 15.53
C ASN A 52 -11.20 -2.13 14.08
N ILE A 53 -11.57 -1.27 13.13
CA ILE A 53 -11.46 -1.55 11.68
C ILE A 53 -10.05 -2.00 11.30
N GLN A 54 -9.02 -1.36 11.87
CA GLN A 54 -7.62 -1.71 11.61
C GLN A 54 -7.28 -3.13 12.08
N LYS A 55 -7.65 -3.51 13.30
CA LYS A 55 -7.30 -4.83 13.84
C LYS A 55 -8.05 -5.92 13.09
N LYS A 56 -9.29 -5.66 12.68
CA LYS A 56 -10.01 -6.55 11.76
C LYS A 56 -9.24 -6.74 10.45
N HIS A 57 -8.86 -5.63 9.80
CA HIS A 57 -8.08 -5.65 8.56
C HIS A 57 -6.77 -6.43 8.69
N GLN A 58 -5.98 -6.18 9.74
CA GLN A 58 -4.74 -6.92 10.01
C GLN A 58 -4.95 -8.44 10.13
N LEU A 59 -5.99 -8.86 10.87
CA LEU A 59 -6.28 -10.27 11.05
C LEU A 59 -6.76 -10.92 9.74
N ILE A 60 -7.54 -10.19 8.94
CA ILE A 60 -7.96 -10.61 7.59
C ILE A 60 -6.74 -10.79 6.68
N MET A 61 -5.80 -9.85 6.71
CA MET A 61 -4.56 -9.94 5.94
C MET A 61 -3.73 -11.17 6.31
N ILE A 62 -3.67 -11.56 7.58
CA ILE A 62 -3.00 -12.79 8.01
C ILE A 62 -3.66 -14.03 7.36
N ILE A 63 -4.98 -14.03 7.22
CA ILE A 63 -5.72 -15.10 6.52
C ILE A 63 -5.36 -15.08 5.02
N SER A 64 -5.47 -13.93 4.36
CA SER A 64 -5.16 -13.77 2.93
C SER A 64 -3.73 -14.18 2.60
N ASN A 65 -2.76 -13.74 3.41
CA ASN A 65 -1.34 -14.07 3.23
C ASN A 65 -1.07 -15.57 3.43
N SER A 66 -1.84 -16.25 4.29
CA SER A 66 -1.70 -17.70 4.47
C SER A 66 -2.06 -18.48 3.21
N TRP A 67 -3.11 -18.05 2.49
CA TRP A 67 -3.45 -18.58 1.17
C TRP A 67 -2.38 -18.26 0.14
N TRP A 68 -1.95 -16.99 0.08
CA TRP A 68 -0.98 -16.53 -0.91
C TRP A 68 0.36 -17.26 -0.83
N ILE A 69 0.91 -17.40 0.38
CA ILE A 69 2.17 -18.12 0.62
C ILE A 69 2.05 -19.57 0.13
N TYR A 70 0.94 -20.23 0.46
CA TYR A 70 0.71 -21.59 0.03
C TYR A 70 0.60 -21.72 -1.49
N ILE A 71 -0.18 -20.85 -2.15
CA ILE A 71 -0.34 -20.86 -3.60
C ILE A 71 1.01 -20.67 -4.30
N ASN A 72 1.83 -19.73 -3.83
CA ASN A 72 3.18 -19.52 -4.38
C ASN A 72 4.09 -20.74 -4.15
N SER A 73 3.92 -21.46 -3.04
CA SER A 73 4.69 -22.68 -2.77
C SER A 73 4.39 -23.83 -3.75
N LEU A 74 3.24 -23.79 -4.44
CA LEU A 74 2.87 -24.78 -5.46
C LEU A 74 3.56 -24.55 -6.82
N ILE A 75 4.28 -23.44 -6.97
CA ILE A 75 5.06 -23.11 -8.16
C ILE A 75 6.52 -23.46 -7.88
N HIS A 76 7.05 -24.49 -8.52
CA HIS A 76 8.44 -24.91 -8.39
C HIS A 76 9.24 -24.47 -9.62
N ARG A 77 10.27 -23.64 -9.43
CA ARG A 77 11.21 -23.32 -10.51
C ARG A 77 12.26 -24.42 -10.59
N THR A 78 12.33 -25.09 -11.73
CA THR A 78 13.31 -26.14 -12.06
C THR A 78 14.22 -25.67 -13.19
N GLU A 79 15.35 -26.35 -13.39
CA GLU A 79 16.28 -26.06 -14.49
C GLU A 79 15.63 -26.17 -15.89
N ASN A 80 14.55 -26.94 -16.01
CA ASN A 80 13.80 -27.14 -17.26
C ASN A 80 12.55 -26.26 -17.40
N GLY A 81 12.33 -25.32 -16.48
CA GLY A 81 11.16 -24.43 -16.47
C GLY A 81 10.36 -24.49 -15.17
N ILE A 82 9.10 -24.07 -15.22
CA ILE A 82 8.23 -24.02 -14.05
C ILE A 82 7.42 -25.32 -13.97
N ASP A 83 7.57 -26.06 -12.87
CA ASP A 83 6.74 -27.21 -12.52
C ASP A 83 5.61 -26.77 -11.57
N ILE A 84 4.37 -27.11 -11.92
CA ILE A 84 3.16 -26.71 -11.18
C ILE A 84 2.23 -27.91 -11.06
N ASP A 85 1.84 -28.24 -9.83
CA ASP A 85 0.68 -29.12 -9.60
C ASP A 85 -0.61 -28.34 -9.94
N PHE A 86 -1.00 -28.35 -11.21
CA PHE A 86 -2.14 -27.59 -11.71
C PHE A 86 -3.46 -27.93 -10.99
N ILE A 87 -3.63 -29.17 -10.52
CA ILE A 87 -4.86 -29.58 -9.82
C ILE A 87 -4.94 -28.84 -8.48
N ARG A 88 -3.87 -28.92 -7.68
CA ARG A 88 -3.81 -28.23 -6.39
C ARG A 88 -3.84 -26.72 -6.56
N TYR A 89 -3.10 -26.21 -7.53
CA TYR A 89 -2.99 -24.79 -7.80
C TYR A 89 -4.33 -24.16 -8.17
N ILE A 90 -5.09 -24.80 -9.08
CA ILE A 90 -6.42 -24.32 -9.48
C ILE A 90 -7.42 -24.42 -8.34
N ASP A 91 -7.45 -25.52 -7.57
CA ASP A 91 -8.37 -25.66 -6.44
C ASP A 91 -8.07 -24.65 -5.33
N ALA A 92 -6.79 -24.41 -5.04
CA ALA A 92 -6.36 -23.40 -4.06
C ALA A 92 -6.80 -22.00 -4.47
N TYR A 93 -6.57 -21.58 -5.73
CA TYR A 93 -7.04 -20.28 -6.21
C TYR A 93 -8.55 -20.16 -6.19
N LYS A 94 -9.28 -21.19 -6.62
CA LYS A 94 -10.75 -21.16 -6.62
C LYS A 94 -11.30 -20.85 -5.23
N ARG A 95 -10.74 -21.48 -4.20
CA ARG A 95 -11.14 -21.28 -2.81
C ARG A 95 -10.68 -19.94 -2.27
N PHE A 96 -9.43 -19.57 -2.55
CA PHE A 96 -8.90 -18.27 -2.15
C PHE A 96 -9.71 -17.10 -2.73
N PHE A 97 -10.06 -17.14 -4.02
CA PHE A 97 -10.93 -16.12 -4.62
C PHE A 97 -12.36 -16.18 -4.09
N SER A 98 -12.88 -17.36 -3.75
CA SER A 98 -14.17 -17.46 -3.06
C SER A 98 -14.11 -16.79 -1.69
N PHE A 99 -13.01 -16.93 -0.97
CA PHE A 99 -12.76 -16.21 0.29
C PHE A 99 -12.66 -14.69 0.06
N LEU A 100 -11.77 -14.23 -0.84
CA LEU A 100 -11.59 -12.80 -1.14
C LEU A 100 -12.89 -12.13 -1.59
N SER A 101 -13.75 -12.85 -2.33
CA SER A 101 -15.04 -12.32 -2.79
C SER A 101 -16.05 -12.03 -1.67
N LYS A 102 -15.82 -12.60 -0.47
CA LYS A 102 -16.64 -12.35 0.73
C LYS A 102 -16.14 -11.14 1.53
N LEU A 103 -14.91 -10.66 1.25
CA LEU A 103 -14.35 -9.50 1.91
C LEU A 103 -14.98 -8.21 1.36
N ASP A 104 -15.10 -7.20 2.21
CA ASP A 104 -15.50 -5.85 1.81
C ASP A 104 -14.38 -5.09 1.10
N ASP A 105 -13.14 -5.57 1.18
CA ASP A 105 -11.97 -4.99 0.53
C ASP A 105 -11.80 -5.48 -0.92
N PHE A 106 -12.28 -4.68 -1.87
CA PHE A 106 -12.13 -4.96 -3.29
C PHE A 106 -10.68 -4.79 -3.80
N TYR A 107 -9.86 -3.95 -3.15
CA TYR A 107 -8.48 -3.68 -3.59
C TYR A 107 -7.64 -4.97 -3.53
N MET A 108 -7.74 -5.73 -2.44
CA MET A 108 -7.11 -7.05 -2.33
C MET A 108 -7.55 -8.01 -3.46
N LEU A 109 -8.86 -8.12 -3.69
CA LEU A 109 -9.39 -9.00 -4.74
C LEU A 109 -8.84 -8.62 -6.12
N ASN A 110 -8.86 -7.32 -6.42
CA ASN A 110 -8.37 -6.79 -7.69
C ASN A 110 -6.88 -7.07 -7.90
N ASN A 111 -6.06 -6.85 -6.87
CA ASN A 111 -4.62 -7.10 -6.93
C ASN A 111 -4.30 -8.57 -7.20
N PHE A 112 -4.87 -9.49 -6.42
CA PHE A 112 -4.61 -10.92 -6.62
C PHE A 112 -5.13 -11.44 -7.96
N ALA A 113 -6.33 -11.01 -8.38
CA ALA A 113 -6.90 -11.41 -9.67
C ALA A 113 -6.05 -10.90 -10.84
N THR A 114 -5.55 -9.67 -10.74
CA THR A 114 -4.72 -9.07 -11.78
C THR A 114 -3.35 -9.72 -11.87
N THR A 115 -2.69 -9.98 -10.75
CA THR A 115 -1.41 -10.69 -10.71
C THR A 115 -1.53 -12.08 -11.32
N LEU A 116 -2.59 -12.81 -10.97
CA LEU A 116 -2.85 -14.12 -11.56
C LEU A 116 -3.11 -14.02 -13.06
N LEU A 117 -3.89 -13.04 -13.52
CA LEU A 117 -4.17 -12.84 -14.93
C LEU A 117 -2.89 -12.58 -15.73
N LYS A 118 -2.01 -11.70 -15.23
CA LYS A 118 -0.71 -11.42 -15.85
C LYS A 118 0.15 -12.68 -15.96
N SER A 119 0.10 -13.56 -14.96
CA SER A 119 0.76 -14.86 -15.00
C SER A 119 0.13 -15.79 -16.04
N PHE A 120 -1.20 -15.93 -16.05
CA PHE A 120 -1.92 -16.80 -16.97
C PHE A 120 -1.73 -16.44 -18.45
N ILE A 121 -1.65 -15.15 -18.77
CA ILE A 121 -1.41 -14.68 -20.14
C ILE A 121 -0.05 -15.18 -20.67
N LYS A 122 0.93 -15.38 -19.80
CA LYS A 122 2.29 -15.83 -20.14
C LYS A 122 2.46 -17.36 -20.11
N MET A 123 1.44 -18.11 -19.69
CA MET A 123 1.52 -19.57 -19.55
C MET A 123 0.99 -20.28 -20.80
N ASP A 124 1.87 -20.97 -21.53
CA ASP A 124 1.51 -21.74 -22.73
C ASP A 124 0.57 -22.93 -22.44
N SER A 125 0.55 -23.42 -21.20
CA SER A 125 -0.25 -24.57 -20.78
C SER A 125 -1.74 -24.26 -20.60
N LEU A 126 -2.13 -22.98 -20.57
CA LEU A 126 -3.51 -22.58 -20.34
C LEU A 126 -4.24 -22.30 -21.66
N SER A 127 -5.37 -22.97 -21.86
CA SER A 127 -6.22 -22.71 -23.02
C SER A 127 -6.82 -21.30 -22.99
N GLN A 128 -6.96 -20.68 -24.17
CA GLN A 128 -7.67 -19.40 -24.32
C GLN A 128 -9.10 -19.44 -23.77
N THR A 129 -9.78 -20.59 -23.87
CA THR A 129 -11.11 -20.80 -23.28
C THR A 129 -11.08 -20.72 -21.76
N GLY A 130 -10.05 -21.28 -21.12
CA GLY A 130 -9.84 -21.19 -19.68
C GLY A 130 -9.62 -19.75 -19.22
N ILE A 131 -8.70 -19.03 -19.89
CA ILE A 131 -8.40 -17.62 -19.59
C ILE A 131 -9.66 -16.75 -19.78
N THR A 132 -10.45 -17.01 -20.83
CA THR A 132 -11.74 -16.34 -21.02
C THR A 132 -12.65 -16.53 -19.80
N LYS A 133 -12.87 -17.78 -19.38
CA LYS A 133 -13.80 -18.07 -18.27
C LYS A 133 -13.34 -17.38 -16.99
N PHE A 134 -12.03 -17.33 -16.76
CA PHE A 134 -11.44 -16.59 -15.64
C PHE A 134 -11.75 -15.09 -15.75
N ILE A 135 -11.43 -14.45 -16.88
CA ILE A 135 -11.70 -13.02 -17.08
C ILE A 135 -13.18 -12.70 -16.90
N ASN A 136 -14.08 -13.49 -17.49
CA ASN A 136 -15.53 -13.27 -17.38
C ASN A 136 -16.02 -13.45 -15.93
N SER A 137 -15.50 -14.44 -15.19
CA SER A 137 -15.83 -14.61 -13.77
C SER A 137 -15.37 -13.41 -12.94
N PHE A 138 -14.23 -12.80 -13.29
CA PHE A 138 -13.75 -11.60 -12.62
C PHE A 138 -14.61 -10.38 -13.00
N CYS A 139 -15.01 -10.26 -14.27
CA CYS A 139 -15.90 -9.19 -14.76
C CYS A 139 -17.25 -9.14 -14.01
N VAL A 140 -17.82 -10.30 -13.63
CA VAL A 140 -19.02 -10.35 -12.78
C VAL A 140 -18.79 -9.55 -11.49
N LYS A 141 -17.70 -9.83 -10.76
CA LYS A 141 -17.40 -9.19 -9.48
C LYS A 141 -17.07 -7.71 -9.62
N VAL A 142 -16.31 -7.37 -10.65
CA VAL A 142 -15.97 -5.98 -11.00
C VAL A 142 -17.23 -5.17 -11.31
N SER A 143 -18.18 -5.76 -12.07
CA SER A 143 -19.45 -5.12 -12.40
C SER A 143 -20.36 -4.95 -11.18
N GLU A 144 -20.44 -5.96 -10.29
CA GLU A 144 -21.21 -5.88 -9.03
C GLU A 144 -20.73 -4.74 -8.13
N ARG A 145 -19.42 -4.43 -8.16
CA ARG A 145 -18.79 -3.37 -7.37
C ARG A 145 -18.77 -2.00 -8.06
N GLY A 146 -19.21 -1.91 -9.32
CA GLY A 146 -19.23 -0.65 -10.08
C GLY A 146 -17.86 -0.20 -10.61
N GLU A 147 -16.90 -1.12 -10.72
CA GLU A 147 -15.49 -0.85 -11.06
C GLU A 147 -15.28 -0.84 -12.58
N TYR A 148 -15.97 0.07 -13.26
CA TYR A 148 -16.15 0.00 -14.71
C TYR A 148 -14.89 0.21 -15.53
N ILE A 149 -13.91 0.97 -15.04
CA ILE A 149 -12.62 1.13 -15.73
C ILE A 149 -11.95 -0.24 -15.86
N LYS A 150 -11.85 -0.97 -14.74
CA LYS A 150 -11.30 -2.33 -14.71
C LYS A 150 -12.09 -3.29 -15.60
N LEU A 151 -13.41 -3.15 -15.64
CA LEU A 151 -14.26 -3.96 -16.52
C LEU A 151 -13.86 -3.74 -18.00
N ILE A 152 -13.70 -2.49 -18.42
CA ILE A 152 -13.33 -2.14 -19.79
C ILE A 152 -11.92 -2.67 -20.12
N GLU A 153 -10.95 -2.52 -19.21
CA GLU A 153 -9.60 -3.07 -19.37
C GLU A 153 -9.64 -4.59 -19.60
N LEU A 154 -10.37 -5.32 -18.76
CA LEU A 154 -10.50 -6.78 -18.84
C LEU A 154 -11.15 -7.21 -20.17
N GLN A 155 -12.16 -6.47 -20.64
CA GLN A 155 -12.75 -6.73 -21.95
C GLN A 155 -11.75 -6.47 -23.08
N MET A 156 -10.91 -5.43 -22.99
CA MET A 156 -9.85 -5.16 -23.98
C MET A 156 -8.80 -6.27 -24.02
N VAL A 157 -8.33 -6.73 -22.86
CA VAL A 157 -7.44 -7.89 -22.76
C VAL A 157 -8.08 -9.11 -23.42
N LEU A 158 -9.34 -9.39 -23.11
CA LEU A 158 -10.05 -10.55 -23.66
C LEU A 158 -10.19 -10.48 -25.19
N MET A 159 -10.49 -9.29 -25.73
CA MET A 159 -10.60 -9.06 -27.17
C MET A 159 -9.27 -9.27 -27.89
N TYR A 160 -8.16 -8.79 -27.30
CA TYR A 160 -6.82 -9.01 -27.82
C TYR A 160 -6.47 -10.51 -27.88
N LEU A 161 -6.61 -11.21 -26.75
CA LEU A 161 -6.26 -12.64 -26.64
C LEU A 161 -7.05 -13.51 -27.63
N ARG A 162 -8.30 -13.12 -27.92
CA ARG A 162 -9.19 -13.84 -28.85
C ARG A 162 -9.11 -13.37 -30.29
N LYS A 163 -8.43 -12.25 -30.55
CA LYS A 163 -8.40 -11.56 -31.85
C LYS A 163 -9.81 -11.26 -32.41
N SER A 164 -10.81 -11.12 -31.52
CA SER A 164 -12.22 -10.96 -31.90
C SER A 164 -13.05 -10.37 -30.76
N VAL A 165 -14.16 -9.73 -31.12
CA VAL A 165 -15.15 -9.20 -30.17
C VAL A 165 -16.28 -10.20 -29.99
N ILE A 166 -16.62 -10.53 -28.75
CA ILE A 166 -17.88 -11.20 -28.42
C ILE A 166 -18.80 -10.17 -27.76
N PRO A 167 -19.85 -9.71 -28.46
CA PRO A 167 -20.77 -8.71 -27.94
C PRO A 167 -21.70 -9.35 -26.89
N GLN A 168 -21.16 -9.57 -25.70
CA GLN A 168 -21.89 -10.02 -24.52
C GLN A 168 -22.24 -8.83 -23.64
N GLU A 169 -23.00 -9.09 -22.57
CA GLU A 169 -23.44 -8.09 -21.59
C GLU A 169 -22.31 -7.18 -21.10
N PHE A 170 -21.17 -7.75 -20.68
CA PHE A 170 -20.02 -6.98 -20.20
C PHE A 170 -19.43 -6.05 -21.27
N PHE A 171 -19.34 -6.51 -22.52
CA PHE A 171 -18.86 -5.66 -23.62
C PHE A 171 -19.80 -4.47 -23.85
N HIS A 172 -21.11 -4.71 -23.85
CA HIS A 172 -22.09 -3.64 -24.03
C HIS A 172 -22.04 -2.63 -22.89
N LEU A 173 -21.98 -3.09 -21.64
CA LEU A 173 -21.82 -2.24 -20.46
C LEU A 173 -20.51 -1.45 -20.52
N SER A 174 -19.39 -2.08 -20.88
CA SER A 174 -18.10 -1.43 -21.07
C SER A 174 -18.18 -0.30 -22.10
N MET A 175 -18.78 -0.55 -23.28
CA MET A 175 -18.90 0.46 -24.33
C MET A 175 -19.87 1.59 -23.97
N GLU A 176 -20.93 1.29 -23.20
CA GLU A 176 -21.85 2.29 -22.68
C GLU A 176 -21.15 3.25 -21.72
N VAL A 177 -20.44 2.71 -20.71
CA VAL A 177 -19.70 3.52 -19.74
C VAL A 177 -18.60 4.33 -20.43
N LEU A 178 -17.78 3.68 -21.27
CA LEU A 178 -16.74 4.34 -22.04
C LEU A 178 -17.33 5.46 -22.90
N GLY A 179 -18.46 5.21 -23.56
CA GLY A 179 -19.14 6.20 -24.37
C GLY A 179 -19.65 7.40 -23.57
N ARG A 180 -20.24 7.17 -22.39
CA ARG A 180 -20.68 8.25 -21.50
C ARG A 180 -19.51 9.15 -21.10
N THR A 181 -18.38 8.58 -20.73
CA THR A 181 -17.18 9.36 -20.38
C THR A 181 -16.65 10.14 -21.59
N ILE A 182 -16.49 9.49 -22.75
CA ILE A 182 -15.98 10.14 -23.98
C ILE A 182 -16.83 11.35 -24.38
N TYR A 183 -18.15 11.25 -24.29
CA TYR A 183 -19.03 12.34 -24.71
C TYR A 183 -19.10 13.50 -23.72
N LYS A 184 -18.62 13.32 -22.49
CA LYS A 184 -18.33 14.44 -21.57
C LYS A 184 -17.05 15.18 -21.93
N LEU A 185 -16.15 14.56 -22.70
CA LEU A 185 -14.91 15.19 -23.16
C LEU A 185 -15.16 16.11 -24.36
N GLU A 186 -14.32 17.14 -24.46
CA GLU A 186 -14.26 18.01 -25.63
C GLU A 186 -13.92 17.20 -26.90
N PRO A 187 -14.59 17.46 -28.04
CA PRO A 187 -14.42 16.66 -29.26
C PRO A 187 -12.97 16.49 -29.74
N SER A 188 -12.12 17.50 -29.52
CA SER A 188 -10.70 17.49 -29.88
C SER A 188 -9.87 16.49 -29.04
N LYS A 189 -10.26 16.22 -27.80
CA LYS A 189 -9.49 15.38 -26.84
C LYS A 189 -9.93 13.92 -26.82
N ARG A 190 -11.11 13.60 -27.36
CA ARG A 190 -11.73 12.24 -27.32
C ARG A 190 -10.85 11.14 -27.90
N ALA A 191 -10.31 11.37 -29.10
CA ALA A 191 -9.51 10.36 -29.79
C ALA A 191 -8.17 10.12 -29.08
N LEU A 192 -7.55 11.18 -28.54
CA LEU A 192 -6.33 11.08 -27.75
C LEU A 192 -6.55 10.31 -26.45
N PHE A 193 -7.63 10.62 -25.72
CA PHE A 193 -8.03 9.87 -24.53
C PHE A 193 -8.19 8.37 -24.81
N LEU A 194 -8.94 8.04 -25.88
CA LEU A 194 -9.15 6.66 -26.31
C LEU A 194 -7.84 5.95 -26.66
N TYR A 195 -6.96 6.61 -27.43
CA TYR A 195 -5.65 6.10 -27.78
C TYR A 195 -4.86 5.74 -26.52
N VAL A 196 -4.73 6.71 -25.60
CA VAL A 196 -3.97 6.55 -24.34
C VAL A 196 -4.55 5.43 -23.48
N PHE A 197 -5.87 5.34 -23.37
CA PHE A 197 -6.51 4.28 -22.60
C PHE A 197 -6.18 2.88 -23.16
N ILE A 198 -6.33 2.67 -24.47
CA ILE A 198 -5.99 1.39 -25.12
C ILE A 198 -4.50 1.09 -24.95
N GLU A 199 -3.64 2.10 -25.11
CA GLU A 199 -2.20 1.96 -24.95
C GLU A 199 -1.82 1.50 -23.54
N ASN A 200 -2.46 2.07 -22.51
CA ASN A 200 -2.21 1.67 -21.11
C ASN A 200 -2.59 0.23 -20.81
N VAL A 201 -3.64 -0.32 -21.46
CA VAL A 201 -3.97 -1.74 -21.32
C VAL A 201 -2.79 -2.61 -21.78
N ASN A 202 -2.14 -2.24 -22.89
CA ASN A 202 -0.95 -2.94 -23.36
C ASN A 202 0.20 -2.87 -22.35
N VAL A 203 0.53 -1.66 -21.90
CA VAL A 203 1.63 -1.42 -20.96
C VAL A 203 1.42 -2.18 -19.66
N TYR A 204 0.20 -2.14 -19.13
CA TYR A 204 -0.10 -2.73 -17.83
C TYR A 204 -0.07 -4.27 -17.85
N TYR A 205 -0.57 -4.91 -18.91
CA TYR A 205 -0.59 -6.38 -19.05
C TYR A 205 0.58 -6.96 -19.87
N GLN A 206 1.44 -6.10 -20.44
CA GLN A 206 2.57 -6.48 -21.30
C GLN A 206 2.13 -7.40 -22.46
N LEU A 207 1.05 -7.01 -23.17
CA LEU A 207 0.45 -7.86 -24.20
C LEU A 207 1.27 -7.90 -25.49
N MET A 208 1.94 -6.80 -25.82
CA MET A 208 2.77 -6.65 -27.01
C MET A 208 3.90 -5.64 -26.77
N GLU A 209 5.06 -5.86 -27.39
CA GLU A 209 6.24 -4.97 -27.20
C GLU A 209 5.99 -3.57 -27.77
N ASN A 210 5.47 -3.48 -29.00
CA ASN A 210 5.16 -2.19 -29.61
C ASN A 210 3.72 -1.74 -29.29
N SER A 211 3.62 -0.78 -28.38
CA SER A 211 2.33 -0.20 -27.96
C SER A 211 1.53 0.47 -29.10
N GLU A 212 2.18 1.08 -30.10
CA GLU A 212 1.45 1.70 -31.23
C GLU A 212 0.80 0.62 -32.10
N ASP A 213 1.51 -0.47 -32.36
CA ASP A 213 0.98 -1.60 -33.13
C ASP A 213 -0.17 -2.29 -32.37
N PHE A 214 -0.10 -2.34 -31.03
CA PHE A 214 -1.19 -2.86 -30.22
C PHE A 214 -2.46 -2.02 -30.39
N VAL A 215 -2.35 -0.69 -30.33
CA VAL A 215 -3.48 0.22 -30.53
C VAL A 215 -4.09 0.04 -31.93
N LYS A 216 -3.24 -0.10 -32.97
CA LYS A 216 -3.70 -0.38 -34.35
C LYS A 216 -4.46 -1.69 -34.43
N GLU A 217 -3.94 -2.75 -33.82
CA GLU A 217 -4.56 -4.07 -33.84
C GLU A 217 -5.90 -4.08 -33.09
N MET A 218 -5.93 -3.48 -31.90
CA MET A 218 -7.17 -3.30 -31.14
C MET A 218 -8.21 -2.49 -31.91
N ASN A 219 -7.80 -1.43 -32.61
CA ASN A 219 -8.70 -0.65 -33.43
C ASN A 219 -9.31 -1.50 -34.57
N LYS A 220 -8.51 -2.34 -35.25
CA LYS A 220 -9.03 -3.27 -36.28
C LYS A 220 -10.07 -4.24 -35.71
N ILE A 221 -9.79 -4.81 -34.52
CA ILE A 221 -10.72 -5.72 -33.84
C ILE A 221 -12.04 -5.01 -33.51
N LEU A 222 -11.96 -3.76 -33.04
CA LEU A 222 -13.10 -3.00 -32.52
C LEU A 222 -13.98 -2.34 -33.60
N VAL A 223 -13.39 -1.83 -34.69
CA VAL A 223 -14.08 -0.88 -35.61
C VAL A 223 -15.40 -1.39 -36.18
N ASN A 224 -15.52 -2.71 -36.37
CA ASN A 224 -16.70 -3.35 -36.97
C ASN A 224 -17.76 -3.76 -35.94
N ARG A 225 -17.45 -3.69 -34.64
CA ARG A 225 -18.28 -4.24 -33.55
C ARG A 225 -18.62 -3.24 -32.44
N ILE A 226 -17.98 -2.06 -32.44
CA ILE A 226 -18.34 -0.96 -31.55
C ILE A 226 -19.70 -0.34 -31.92
N PRO A 227 -20.40 0.23 -30.92
CA PRO A 227 -21.62 1.01 -31.15
C PRO A 227 -21.41 2.12 -32.19
N GLY A 228 -22.42 2.37 -33.03
CA GLY A 228 -22.33 3.30 -34.16
C GLY A 228 -21.89 4.71 -33.76
N TYR A 229 -22.32 5.19 -32.60
CA TYR A 229 -21.96 6.52 -32.10
C TYR A 229 -20.46 6.65 -31.77
N LEU A 230 -19.78 5.56 -31.40
CA LEU A 230 -18.33 5.56 -31.12
C LEU A 230 -17.45 5.37 -32.36
N LYS A 231 -18.01 4.93 -33.49
CA LYS A 231 -17.22 4.62 -34.71
C LYS A 231 -16.36 5.78 -35.19
N ASN A 232 -16.91 6.99 -35.15
CA ASN A 232 -16.19 8.18 -35.58
C ASN A 232 -14.95 8.43 -34.69
N GLU A 233 -15.06 8.27 -33.38
CA GLU A 233 -13.91 8.51 -32.49
C GLU A 233 -12.87 7.40 -32.60
N PHE A 234 -13.27 6.13 -32.67
CA PHE A 234 -12.34 5.00 -32.89
C PHE A 234 -11.63 5.07 -34.24
N SER A 235 -12.31 5.49 -35.30
CA SER A 235 -11.67 5.66 -36.62
C SER A 235 -10.56 6.73 -36.63
N LYS A 236 -10.64 7.72 -35.73
CA LYS A 236 -9.60 8.75 -35.58
C LYS A 236 -8.37 8.27 -34.82
N ILE A 237 -8.49 7.25 -33.97
CA ILE A 237 -7.37 6.69 -33.18
C ILE A 237 -6.22 6.28 -34.11
N GLY A 238 -6.53 5.63 -35.24
CA GLY A 238 -5.53 5.17 -36.19
C GLY A 238 -4.73 6.29 -36.88
N LYS A 239 -5.13 7.55 -36.72
CA LYS A 239 -4.41 8.73 -37.24
C LYS A 239 -3.47 9.37 -36.21
N ILE A 240 -3.55 8.95 -34.95
CA ILE A 240 -2.70 9.45 -33.87
C ILE A 240 -1.38 8.69 -33.92
N THR A 241 -0.29 9.44 -33.93
CA THR A 241 1.07 8.90 -33.80
C THR A 241 1.77 9.71 -32.73
N ILE A 242 2.30 9.02 -31.71
CA ILE A 242 3.04 9.66 -30.62
C ILE A 242 4.51 9.26 -30.78
N ASN A 243 5.37 10.24 -31.01
CA ASN A 243 6.81 10.04 -31.12
C ASN A 243 7.55 11.18 -30.42
N GLU A 244 8.86 11.02 -30.25
CA GLU A 244 9.70 11.98 -29.54
C GLU A 244 9.56 13.44 -30.04
N ARG A 245 9.33 13.65 -31.34
CA ARG A 245 9.24 14.99 -31.94
C ARG A 245 7.96 15.74 -31.60
N ASN A 246 6.84 15.03 -31.44
CA ASN A 246 5.54 15.65 -31.14
C ASN A 246 5.10 15.44 -29.69
N PHE A 247 5.90 14.73 -28.90
CA PHE A 247 5.54 14.37 -27.53
C PHE A 247 5.36 15.58 -26.63
N SER A 248 6.16 16.65 -26.77
CA SER A 248 6.01 17.86 -25.94
C SER A 248 4.62 18.50 -26.05
N THR A 249 4.04 18.53 -27.25
CA THR A 249 2.67 19.02 -27.48
C THR A 249 1.64 18.08 -26.86
N ILE A 250 1.83 16.77 -27.05
CA ILE A 250 0.92 15.74 -26.49
C ILE A 250 0.93 15.77 -24.97
N VAL A 251 2.08 15.97 -24.34
CA VAL A 251 2.21 16.13 -22.89
C VAL A 251 1.33 17.27 -22.39
N GLY A 252 1.41 18.44 -23.03
CA GLY A 252 0.54 19.58 -22.71
C GLY A 252 -0.94 19.25 -22.88
N ASP A 253 -1.31 18.56 -23.96
CA ASP A 253 -2.69 18.14 -24.20
C ASP A 253 -3.21 17.16 -23.13
N LEU A 254 -2.37 16.25 -22.64
CA LEU A 254 -2.71 15.28 -21.60
C LEU A 254 -2.77 15.93 -20.21
N GLU A 255 -1.89 16.88 -19.90
CA GLU A 255 -1.99 17.67 -18.66
C GLU A 255 -3.31 18.45 -18.58
N GLU A 256 -3.68 19.13 -19.67
CA GLU A 256 -4.95 19.84 -19.77
C GLU A 256 -6.13 18.87 -19.58
N LEU A 257 -6.05 17.69 -20.19
CA LEU A 257 -7.07 16.66 -20.05
C LEU A 257 -7.19 16.16 -18.60
N ILE A 258 -6.09 15.99 -17.86
CA ILE A 258 -6.10 15.63 -16.43
C ILE A 258 -6.89 16.67 -15.63
N TYR A 259 -6.59 17.96 -15.82
CA TYR A 259 -7.30 19.03 -15.13
C TYR A 259 -8.77 19.09 -15.52
N TYR A 260 -9.06 18.92 -16.81
CA TYR A 260 -10.42 18.90 -17.32
C TYR A 260 -11.25 17.75 -16.73
N MET A 261 -10.71 16.53 -16.73
CA MET A 261 -11.38 15.33 -16.19
C MET A 261 -11.74 15.49 -14.72
N ASN A 262 -10.87 16.12 -13.92
CA ASN A 262 -11.20 16.45 -12.53
C ASN A 262 -12.41 17.41 -12.45
N ASN A 263 -12.46 18.43 -13.31
CA ASN A 263 -13.50 19.46 -13.28
C ASN A 263 -14.87 18.93 -13.73
N ILE A 264 -14.91 17.98 -14.67
CA ILE A 264 -16.16 17.34 -15.13
C ILE A 264 -16.59 16.14 -14.26
N GLY A 265 -15.86 15.85 -13.18
CA GLY A 265 -16.17 14.76 -12.25
C GLY A 265 -15.70 13.37 -12.69
N GLU A 266 -15.04 13.22 -13.83
CA GLU A 266 -14.47 11.97 -14.36
C GLU A 266 -13.05 11.70 -13.83
N HIS A 267 -12.82 11.99 -12.56
CA HIS A 267 -11.50 11.99 -11.93
C HIS A 267 -10.86 10.60 -11.81
N THR A 268 -11.66 9.53 -11.74
CA THR A 268 -11.16 8.14 -11.66
C THR A 268 -10.33 7.72 -12.87
N TRP A 269 -10.49 8.40 -14.02
CA TRP A 269 -9.73 8.15 -15.23
C TRP A 269 -8.35 8.82 -15.28
N ILE A 270 -8.09 9.76 -14.38
CA ILE A 270 -6.84 10.56 -14.40
C ILE A 270 -5.61 9.67 -14.24
N ILE A 271 -5.68 8.63 -13.41
CA ILE A 271 -4.54 7.72 -13.16
C ILE A 271 -4.05 7.04 -14.44
N ILE A 272 -4.95 6.75 -15.38
CA ILE A 272 -4.61 6.19 -16.71
C ILE A 272 -3.73 7.18 -17.47
N LEU A 273 -4.10 8.46 -17.49
CA LEU A 273 -3.30 9.49 -18.17
C LEU A 273 -1.93 9.66 -17.53
N ILE A 274 -1.85 9.64 -16.20
CA ILE A 274 -0.59 9.75 -15.45
C ILE A 274 0.35 8.56 -15.77
N LYS A 275 -0.18 7.33 -15.75
CA LYS A 275 0.59 6.12 -16.09
C LYS A 275 1.14 6.18 -17.52
N ASN A 276 0.35 6.70 -18.47
CA ASN A 276 0.80 6.88 -19.85
C ASN A 276 1.90 7.94 -19.98
N LEU A 277 1.71 9.09 -19.33
CA LEU A 277 2.70 10.17 -19.29
C LEU A 277 4.03 9.64 -18.75
N TYR A 278 4.00 8.89 -17.65
CA TYR A 278 5.18 8.23 -17.13
C TYR A 278 5.86 7.35 -18.19
N SER A 279 5.13 6.41 -18.80
CA SER A 279 5.71 5.47 -19.77
C SER A 279 6.34 6.18 -20.98
N LYS A 280 5.73 7.27 -21.45
CA LYS A 280 6.24 8.03 -22.59
C LYS A 280 7.42 8.93 -22.23
N ILE A 281 7.39 9.61 -21.08
CA ILE A 281 8.54 10.39 -20.60
C ILE A 281 9.73 9.48 -20.36
N HIS A 282 9.51 8.32 -19.73
CA HIS A 282 10.57 7.34 -19.53
C HIS A 282 11.19 6.86 -20.86
N ALA A 283 10.38 6.65 -21.89
CA ALA A 283 10.85 6.20 -23.20
C ALA A 283 11.61 7.28 -24.00
N TYR A 284 11.26 8.56 -23.84
CA TYR A 284 11.84 9.66 -24.63
C TYR A 284 12.84 10.53 -23.88
N GLN A 285 12.89 10.44 -22.55
CA GLN A 285 13.78 11.20 -21.68
C GLN A 285 14.50 10.22 -20.74
N SER A 286 14.23 10.29 -19.44
CA SER A 286 14.84 9.42 -18.44
C SER A 286 13.82 8.92 -17.41
N TYR A 287 14.21 7.87 -16.69
CA TYR A 287 13.43 7.34 -15.56
C TYR A 287 13.21 8.41 -14.47
N GLY A 288 14.27 9.14 -14.11
CA GLY A 288 14.21 10.18 -13.07
C GLY A 288 13.30 11.35 -13.45
N ASP A 289 13.32 11.77 -14.71
CA ASP A 289 12.41 12.80 -15.23
C ASP A 289 10.96 12.35 -15.17
N ALA A 290 10.69 11.09 -15.55
CA ALA A 290 9.35 10.52 -15.52
C ALA A 290 8.77 10.44 -14.10
N VAL A 291 9.57 9.97 -13.12
CA VAL A 291 9.19 9.92 -11.70
C VAL A 291 8.91 11.32 -11.17
N THR A 292 9.85 12.25 -11.36
CA THR A 292 9.71 13.64 -10.90
C THR A 292 8.46 14.29 -11.47
N TYR A 293 8.21 14.06 -12.76
CA TYR A 293 7.09 14.64 -13.47
C TYR A 293 5.74 14.12 -12.96
N ILE A 294 5.57 12.82 -12.70
CA ILE A 294 4.28 12.32 -12.20
C ILE A 294 4.02 12.67 -10.75
N ARG A 295 5.07 12.85 -9.93
CA ARG A 295 4.93 13.21 -8.51
C ARG A 295 4.22 14.55 -8.30
N LYS A 296 4.32 15.48 -9.26
CA LYS A 296 3.56 16.76 -9.20
C LYS A 296 2.04 16.56 -9.10
N PHE A 297 1.52 15.43 -9.59
CA PHE A 297 0.09 15.14 -9.56
C PHE A 297 -0.40 14.66 -8.19
N ILE A 298 0.51 14.28 -7.28
CA ILE A 298 0.16 13.90 -5.91
C ILE A 298 -0.42 15.12 -5.17
N ASP A 299 0.30 16.24 -5.16
CA ASP A 299 -0.18 17.47 -4.54
C ASP A 299 -1.44 18.01 -5.22
N PHE A 300 -1.52 17.91 -6.54
CA PHE A 300 -2.74 18.22 -7.30
C PHE A 300 -3.95 17.41 -6.80
N ALA A 301 -3.78 16.10 -6.61
CA ALA A 301 -4.84 15.21 -6.18
C ALA A 301 -5.25 15.47 -4.72
N ILE A 302 -4.27 15.64 -3.82
CA ILE A 302 -4.51 15.92 -2.40
C ILE A 302 -5.26 17.24 -2.22
N THR A 303 -4.81 18.33 -2.85
CA THR A 303 -5.43 19.66 -2.74
C THR A 303 -6.88 19.69 -3.23
N ARG A 304 -7.30 18.70 -4.04
CA ARG A 304 -8.64 18.57 -4.60
C ARG A 304 -9.47 17.47 -3.96
N ASN A 305 -9.00 16.90 -2.85
CA ASN A 305 -9.63 15.78 -2.15
C ASN A 305 -9.83 14.54 -3.05
N ARG A 306 -8.88 14.27 -3.95
CA ARG A 306 -8.84 13.08 -4.82
C ARG A 306 -7.83 12.06 -4.29
N PHE A 307 -8.05 11.61 -3.06
CA PHE A 307 -7.08 10.80 -2.32
C PHE A 307 -6.79 9.43 -2.95
N GLU A 308 -7.80 8.85 -3.60
CA GLU A 308 -7.65 7.62 -4.39
C GLU A 308 -6.57 7.76 -5.47
N ILE A 309 -6.59 8.86 -6.23
CA ILE A 309 -5.61 9.13 -7.29
C ILE A 309 -4.22 9.31 -6.68
N ALA A 310 -4.11 10.04 -5.58
CA ALA A 310 -2.84 10.23 -4.89
C ALA A 310 -2.25 8.88 -4.42
N PHE A 311 -3.10 8.03 -3.84
CA PHE A 311 -2.72 6.70 -3.41
C PHE A 311 -2.30 5.82 -4.59
N ASP A 312 -3.06 5.82 -5.68
CA ASP A 312 -2.75 5.04 -6.89
C ASP A 312 -1.42 5.47 -7.54
N ILE A 313 -1.03 6.75 -7.41
CA ILE A 313 0.29 7.22 -7.86
C ILE A 313 1.40 6.62 -6.97
N TYR A 314 1.22 6.60 -5.64
CA TYR A 314 2.18 5.96 -4.73
C TYR A 314 2.29 4.45 -5.00
N ASP A 315 1.15 3.76 -5.18
CA ASP A 315 1.11 2.33 -5.51
C ASP A 315 1.82 2.05 -6.86
N PHE A 316 1.61 2.91 -7.85
CA PHE A 316 2.30 2.81 -9.12
C PHE A 316 3.82 3.05 -9.01
N LEU A 317 4.26 4.01 -8.18
CA LEU A 317 5.68 4.26 -7.93
C LEU A 317 6.35 3.09 -7.21
N GLU A 318 5.68 2.47 -6.23
CA GLU A 318 6.16 1.25 -5.58
C GLU A 318 6.39 0.14 -6.60
N ASP A 319 5.42 -0.12 -7.48
CA ASP A 319 5.54 -1.12 -8.53
C ASP A 319 6.78 -0.87 -9.39
N LEU A 320 7.08 0.39 -9.74
CA LEU A 320 8.24 0.76 -10.55
C LEU A 320 9.58 0.56 -9.82
N PHE A 321 9.65 0.90 -8.54
CA PHE A 321 10.87 0.74 -7.73
C PHE A 321 11.15 -0.74 -7.41
N LEU A 322 10.12 -1.55 -7.15
CA LEU A 322 10.27 -2.98 -6.88
C LEU A 322 10.95 -3.76 -8.02
N TYR A 323 10.85 -3.30 -9.28
CA TYR A 323 11.55 -3.94 -10.39
C TYR A 323 13.06 -3.68 -10.41
N GLN A 324 13.57 -2.78 -9.57
CA GLN A 324 14.97 -2.35 -9.57
C GLN A 324 15.80 -2.99 -8.45
N ASP A 325 15.20 -3.36 -7.33
CA ASP A 325 15.93 -3.77 -6.12
C ASP A 325 15.72 -5.24 -5.71
N ASP A 326 16.77 -5.83 -5.16
CA ASP A 326 16.72 -7.14 -4.50
C ASP A 326 15.73 -7.10 -3.32
N LEU A 327 15.15 -8.26 -2.96
CA LEU A 327 14.19 -8.44 -1.85
C LEU A 327 14.73 -8.05 -0.44
N GLY A 328 15.82 -7.29 -0.33
CA GLY A 328 16.41 -6.78 0.90
C GLY A 328 15.70 -5.55 1.47
N TYR A 329 16.42 -4.85 2.36
CA TYR A 329 16.00 -3.60 3.00
C TYR A 329 16.16 -2.44 2.01
N ASP A 330 15.05 -1.89 1.55
CA ASP A 330 15.00 -0.85 0.52
C ASP A 330 14.60 0.49 1.15
N ASN A 331 15.55 1.43 1.16
CA ASN A 331 15.28 2.77 1.68
C ASN A 331 14.21 3.47 0.84
N ILE A 332 14.34 3.50 -0.48
CA ILE A 332 13.49 4.26 -1.40
C ILE A 332 12.01 3.91 -1.21
N LEU A 333 11.69 2.62 -1.11
CA LEU A 333 10.33 2.15 -0.88
C LEU A 333 9.78 2.54 0.49
N ILE A 334 10.60 2.45 1.53
CA ILE A 334 10.22 2.88 2.88
C ILE A 334 9.88 4.38 2.86
N GLU A 335 10.72 5.19 2.22
CA GLU A 335 10.60 6.64 2.16
C GLU A 335 9.34 7.09 1.42
N LEU A 336 9.07 6.44 0.28
CA LEU A 336 7.88 6.65 -0.52
C LEU A 336 6.61 6.50 0.34
N TRP A 337 6.55 5.43 1.14
CA TRP A 337 5.39 5.16 1.97
C TRP A 337 5.35 5.97 3.26
N VAL A 338 6.48 6.44 3.80
CA VAL A 338 6.52 7.46 4.86
C VAL A 338 5.93 8.77 4.36
N GLU A 339 6.34 9.23 3.17
CA GLU A 339 5.81 10.44 2.54
C GLU A 339 4.29 10.33 2.32
N ALA A 340 3.81 9.19 1.81
CA ALA A 340 2.39 8.93 1.65
C ALA A 340 1.66 9.03 3.00
N CYS A 341 2.20 8.43 4.08
CA CYS A 341 1.61 8.53 5.41
C CYS A 341 1.53 9.99 5.90
N LYS A 342 2.59 10.79 5.72
CA LYS A 342 2.58 12.23 6.06
C LYS A 342 1.48 12.97 5.31
N LYS A 343 1.29 12.70 4.03
CA LYS A 343 0.23 13.32 3.23
C LYS A 343 -1.17 12.92 3.70
N PHE A 344 -1.38 11.65 4.08
CA PHE A 344 -2.70 11.14 4.47
C PHE A 344 -3.05 11.34 5.96
N VAL A 345 -2.09 11.68 6.84
CA VAL A 345 -2.33 11.75 8.29
C VAL A 345 -3.37 12.79 8.70
N GLU A 346 -3.35 13.96 8.06
CA GLU A 346 -4.23 15.10 8.38
C GLU A 346 -5.65 14.94 7.83
N MET A 347 -5.90 13.87 7.06
CA MET A 347 -7.15 13.72 6.31
C MET A 347 -8.28 13.14 7.17
N LYS A 348 -9.53 13.50 6.84
CA LYS A 348 -10.71 12.91 7.50
C LYS A 348 -10.91 11.44 7.11
N GLU A 349 -10.65 11.11 5.84
CA GLU A 349 -10.77 9.74 5.34
C GLU A 349 -9.49 8.94 5.67
N LYS A 350 -9.58 8.05 6.66
CA LYS A 350 -8.41 7.29 7.15
C LYS A 350 -8.08 6.03 6.34
N LYS A 351 -8.90 5.69 5.34
CA LYS A 351 -8.69 4.51 4.48
C LYS A 351 -7.29 4.51 3.85
N TYR A 352 -6.88 5.62 3.24
CA TYR A 352 -5.60 5.69 2.54
C TYR A 352 -4.40 5.75 3.49
N LEU A 353 -4.55 6.38 4.66
CA LEU A 353 -3.53 6.30 5.71
C LEU A 353 -3.32 4.85 6.17
N LEU A 354 -4.40 4.10 6.38
CA LEU A 354 -4.34 2.68 6.77
C LEU A 354 -3.62 1.82 5.74
N LEU A 355 -3.95 1.99 4.45
CA LEU A 355 -3.30 1.29 3.35
C LEU A 355 -1.81 1.68 3.25
N SER A 356 -1.47 2.96 3.38
CA SER A 356 -0.08 3.42 3.35
C SER A 356 0.75 2.89 4.52
N LEU A 357 0.18 2.84 5.74
CA LEU A 357 0.84 2.26 6.91
C LEU A 357 1.10 0.76 6.73
N GLU A 358 0.19 0.05 6.06
CA GLU A 358 0.35 -1.37 5.73
C GLU A 358 1.50 -1.59 4.74
N LYS A 359 1.53 -0.80 3.66
CA LYS A 359 2.61 -0.83 2.67
C LYS A 359 3.96 -0.52 3.31
N LEU A 360 4.04 0.53 4.12
CA LEU A 360 5.24 0.88 4.89
C LEU A 360 5.70 -0.27 5.80
N THR A 361 4.78 -0.86 6.57
CA THR A 361 5.09 -1.99 7.46
C THR A 361 5.59 -3.22 6.69
N THR A 362 5.10 -3.44 5.47
CA THR A 362 5.52 -4.56 4.61
C THR A 362 6.97 -4.41 4.14
N HIS A 363 7.40 -3.18 3.87
CA HIS A 363 8.76 -2.88 3.41
C HIS A 363 9.81 -2.76 4.52
N LEU A 364 9.37 -2.52 5.77
CA LEU A 364 10.21 -2.47 6.98
C LEU A 364 10.77 -3.86 7.37
N LYS A 365 11.73 -4.33 6.58
CA LYS A 365 12.48 -5.56 6.83
C LYS A 365 13.57 -5.35 7.88
N ILE A 366 14.21 -6.45 8.30
CA ILE A 366 15.28 -6.41 9.30
C ILE A 366 16.54 -5.80 8.64
N PRO A 367 17.05 -4.65 9.14
CA PRO A 367 18.20 -3.96 8.58
C PRO A 367 19.50 -4.74 8.83
N GLN A 368 20.46 -4.68 7.91
CA GLN A 368 21.76 -5.38 8.04
C GLN A 368 22.90 -4.40 8.36
N ALA A 369 23.01 -3.31 7.60
CA ALA A 369 24.04 -2.29 7.78
C ALA A 369 23.68 -1.28 8.88
N ASN A 370 24.67 -0.63 9.49
CA ASN A 370 24.43 0.36 10.54
C ASN A 370 23.58 1.56 10.05
N ALA A 371 23.82 2.03 8.82
CA ALA A 371 22.99 3.06 8.19
C ALA A 371 21.51 2.64 8.06
N GLN A 372 21.27 1.38 7.70
CA GLN A 372 19.91 0.82 7.62
C GLN A 372 19.28 0.68 9.00
N LYS A 373 20.06 0.37 10.05
CA LYS A 373 19.56 0.31 11.44
C LYS A 373 19.09 1.68 11.90
N TYR A 374 19.87 2.73 11.63
CA TYR A 374 19.45 4.10 11.90
C TYR A 374 18.13 4.41 11.17
N HIS A 375 18.09 4.21 9.85
CA HIS A 375 16.90 4.45 9.03
C HIS A 375 15.67 3.67 9.53
N PHE A 376 15.84 2.42 9.93
CA PHE A 376 14.78 1.56 10.46
C PHE A 376 14.19 2.13 11.75
N PHE A 377 15.03 2.46 12.72
CA PHE A 377 14.58 2.99 14.01
C PHE A 377 13.96 4.37 13.88
N TYR A 378 14.52 5.22 13.02
CA TYR A 378 13.94 6.52 12.69
C TYR A 378 12.55 6.38 12.06
N THR A 379 12.40 5.48 11.08
CA THR A 379 11.10 5.18 10.47
C THR A 379 10.10 4.63 11.49
N CYS A 380 10.56 3.82 12.46
CA CYS A 380 9.70 3.33 13.54
C CYS A 380 9.21 4.46 14.45
N ASN A 381 10.02 5.49 14.71
CA ASN A 381 9.61 6.68 15.45
C ASN A 381 8.51 7.47 14.69
N ILE A 382 8.69 7.66 13.38
CA ILE A 382 7.66 8.31 12.54
C ILE A 382 6.36 7.49 12.49
N LEU A 383 6.48 6.17 12.32
CA LEU A 383 5.33 5.26 12.37
C LEU A 383 4.59 5.35 13.70
N TRP A 384 5.32 5.49 14.81
CA TRP A 384 4.73 5.68 16.12
C TRP A 384 3.90 6.96 16.18
N GLN A 385 4.42 8.09 15.67
CA GLN A 385 3.66 9.34 15.63
C GLN A 385 2.32 9.17 14.90
N PHE A 386 2.34 8.62 13.67
CA PHE A 386 1.10 8.36 12.91
C PHE A 386 0.16 7.36 13.58
N LYS A 387 0.71 6.32 14.20
CA LYS A 387 -0.08 5.31 14.88
C LYS A 387 -0.72 5.84 16.17
N SER A 388 0.01 6.67 16.91
CA SER A 388 -0.43 7.18 18.21
C SER A 388 -1.69 8.01 18.08
N LEU A 389 -1.77 8.86 17.05
CA LEU A 389 -2.89 9.75 16.77
C LEU A 389 -4.26 9.06 16.67
N PHE A 390 -4.32 7.79 16.26
CA PHE A 390 -5.61 7.17 15.87
C PHE A 390 -5.77 5.69 16.25
N PHE A 391 -4.72 4.99 16.74
CA PHE A 391 -4.68 3.53 16.74
C PHE A 391 -4.28 2.90 18.08
N SER A 392 -4.64 1.63 18.27
CA SER A 392 -4.17 0.82 19.40
C SER A 392 -2.72 0.39 19.15
N LEU A 393 -1.79 1.00 19.87
CA LEU A 393 -0.35 0.79 19.72
C LEU A 393 0.05 -0.63 20.15
N GLU A 394 0.94 -1.27 19.40
CA GLU A 394 1.52 -2.56 19.79
C GLU A 394 2.80 -2.35 20.62
N GLN A 395 3.05 -3.19 21.60
CA GLN A 395 4.21 -3.07 22.50
C GLN A 395 5.55 -3.06 21.73
N LYS A 396 5.63 -3.79 20.61
CA LYS A 396 6.81 -3.80 19.73
C LYS A 396 7.07 -2.44 19.06
N ASP A 397 6.01 -1.73 18.66
CA ASP A 397 6.13 -0.42 18.01
C ASP A 397 6.65 0.60 19.02
N PHE A 398 6.16 0.51 20.27
CA PHE A 398 6.64 1.30 21.39
C PHE A 398 8.14 1.11 21.64
N TRP A 399 8.61 -0.14 21.82
CA TRP A 399 10.01 -0.37 22.15
C TRP A 399 10.98 0.04 21.05
N ARG A 400 10.59 -0.14 19.78
CA ARG A 400 11.39 0.34 18.63
C ARG A 400 11.50 1.86 18.62
N MET A 401 10.40 2.56 18.89
CA MET A 401 10.40 4.02 19.04
C MET A 401 11.27 4.45 20.23
N MET A 402 11.08 3.85 21.42
CA MET A 402 11.84 4.21 22.62
C MET A 402 13.34 4.00 22.44
N PHE A 403 13.73 2.93 21.74
CA PHE A 403 15.13 2.68 21.44
C PHE A 403 15.71 3.79 20.57
N TYR A 404 14.98 4.23 19.53
CA TYR A 404 15.38 5.37 18.70
C TYR A 404 15.58 6.63 19.55
N ARG A 405 14.58 7.02 20.34
CA ARG A 405 14.62 8.25 21.13
C ARG A 405 15.72 8.23 22.19
N ALA A 406 15.83 7.14 22.94
CA ALA A 406 16.88 6.99 23.95
C ALA A 406 18.28 7.10 23.31
N LEU A 407 18.47 6.49 22.14
CA LEU A 407 19.79 6.44 21.50
C LEU A 407 20.16 7.74 20.77
N TYR A 408 19.25 8.31 19.99
CA TYR A 408 19.55 9.40 19.05
C TYR A 408 19.04 10.77 19.51
N GLU A 409 17.83 10.86 20.08
CA GLU A 409 17.25 12.13 20.53
C GLU A 409 17.84 12.53 21.90
N GLU A 410 17.72 11.66 22.91
CA GLU A 410 18.11 11.91 24.30
C GLU A 410 19.59 11.60 24.58
N LYS A 411 20.22 10.77 23.74
CA LYS A 411 21.62 10.31 23.89
C LYS A 411 21.87 9.63 25.24
N ASP A 412 20.85 8.98 25.78
CA ASP A 412 20.91 8.15 27.00
C ASP A 412 21.24 6.70 26.62
N PHE A 413 22.53 6.41 26.52
CA PHE A 413 23.04 5.09 26.14
C PHE A 413 22.72 4.01 27.17
N ASP A 414 22.61 4.36 28.45
CA ASP A 414 22.27 3.43 29.52
C ASP A 414 20.80 2.99 29.40
N LEU A 415 19.91 3.94 29.11
CA LEU A 415 18.51 3.66 28.81
C LEU A 415 18.37 2.86 27.51
N ALA A 416 19.08 3.23 26.43
CA ALA A 416 19.08 2.46 25.18
C ALA A 416 19.53 1.01 25.39
N GLN A 417 20.55 0.79 26.24
CA GLN A 417 21.02 -0.54 26.63
C GLN A 417 19.98 -1.32 27.43
N LYS A 418 19.21 -0.65 28.30
CA LYS A 418 18.09 -1.25 29.05
C LYS A 418 16.89 -1.58 28.17
N VAL A 419 16.64 -0.80 27.11
CA VAL A 419 15.56 -1.03 26.15
C VAL A 419 15.88 -2.18 25.20
N LEU A 420 17.16 -2.40 24.89
CA LEU A 420 17.61 -3.39 23.91
C LEU A 420 16.96 -4.80 24.06
N PRO A 421 16.86 -5.40 25.26
CA PRO A 421 16.24 -6.72 25.45
C PRO A 421 14.74 -6.78 25.10
N TYR A 422 14.06 -5.64 25.00
CA TYR A 422 12.64 -5.53 24.67
C TYR A 422 12.37 -5.42 23.16
N LEU A 423 13.43 -5.31 22.34
CA LEU A 423 13.32 -5.36 20.88
C LEU A 423 13.13 -6.81 20.39
N ASP A 424 12.72 -6.97 19.14
CA ASP A 424 12.54 -8.28 18.54
C ASP A 424 13.82 -9.12 18.61
N LYS A 425 13.69 -10.42 18.87
CA LYS A 425 14.80 -11.38 19.01
C LYS A 425 15.79 -11.38 17.84
N ASN A 426 15.34 -10.97 16.66
CA ASN A 426 16.17 -10.92 15.45
C ASN A 426 16.89 -9.57 15.29
N LEU A 427 16.48 -8.51 16.00
CA LEU A 427 17.11 -7.20 15.99
C LEU A 427 18.21 -7.09 17.04
N VAL A 428 18.01 -7.69 18.22
CA VAL A 428 18.97 -7.64 19.34
C VAL A 428 20.39 -8.08 18.93
N PRO A 429 20.59 -9.22 18.24
CA PRO A 429 21.93 -9.68 17.86
C PRO A 429 22.63 -8.77 16.85
N LEU A 430 21.88 -7.90 16.16
CA LEU A 430 22.43 -6.97 15.18
C LEU A 430 22.96 -5.69 15.83
N ILE A 431 22.62 -5.45 17.09
CA ILE A 431 23.02 -4.26 17.85
C ILE A 431 23.96 -4.71 18.95
N ASN A 432 25.26 -4.74 18.63
CA ASN A 432 26.29 -5.18 19.56
C ASN A 432 26.45 -4.24 20.76
N ASN A 433 26.43 -2.92 20.50
CA ASN A 433 26.56 -1.87 21.50
C ASN A 433 25.86 -0.60 20.99
N PRO A 434 24.87 -0.05 21.70
CA PRO A 434 24.18 1.18 21.31
C PRO A 434 25.13 2.35 21.08
N LEU A 435 26.14 2.56 21.92
CA LEU A 435 27.11 3.65 21.77
C LEU A 435 27.93 3.53 20.48
N LEU A 436 28.33 2.31 20.10
CA LEU A 436 29.04 2.09 18.83
C LEU A 436 28.11 2.38 17.64
N LEU A 437 26.87 1.91 17.70
CA LEU A 437 25.88 2.17 16.67
C LEU A 437 25.65 3.68 16.49
N TYR A 438 25.48 4.43 17.58
CA TYR A 438 25.33 5.88 17.54
C TYR A 438 26.56 6.56 16.91
N ASN A 439 27.76 6.20 17.34
CA ASN A 439 28.99 6.81 16.80
C ASN A 439 29.16 6.57 15.29
N ASP A 440 28.77 5.40 14.80
CA ASP A 440 28.84 5.04 13.38
C ASP A 440 27.76 5.70 12.52
N THR A 441 26.69 6.22 13.13
CA THR A 441 25.48 6.67 12.40
C THR A 441 25.04 8.09 12.70
N LYS A 442 25.60 8.76 13.71
CA LYS A 442 25.26 10.14 14.09
C LYS A 442 25.38 11.14 12.94
N ASP A 443 26.33 10.92 12.03
CA ASP A 443 26.57 11.82 10.91
C ASP A 443 25.51 11.62 9.79
N LEU A 444 24.79 10.49 9.82
CA LEU A 444 23.73 10.16 8.86
C LEU A 444 22.42 10.91 9.13
N GLU A 445 22.28 11.58 10.28
CA GLU A 445 21.14 12.46 10.58
C GLU A 445 20.97 13.55 9.49
N ARG A 446 22.07 13.94 8.84
CA ARG A 446 22.07 14.92 7.74
C ARG A 446 21.85 14.32 6.36
N ASP A 447 22.11 13.01 6.20
CA ASP A 447 22.13 12.31 4.91
C ASP A 447 20.87 11.45 4.68
N ILE A 448 20.26 10.94 5.76
CA ILE A 448 19.03 10.14 5.73
C ILE A 448 17.84 11.09 5.93
N TYR A 449 17.61 11.83 4.86
CA TYR A 449 16.39 12.52 4.45
C TYR A 449 15.81 13.67 5.28
N SER A 450 15.58 14.71 4.49
CA SER A 450 14.68 15.86 4.58
C SER A 450 13.24 15.50 4.95
N PHE A 451 13.03 14.84 6.07
CA PHE A 451 11.71 14.72 6.68
C PHE A 451 11.31 15.97 7.46
N GLY A 452 12.21 16.97 7.51
CA GLY A 452 11.93 18.39 7.70
C GLY A 452 10.72 18.62 8.60
N GLU A 453 10.95 18.48 9.89
CA GLU A 453 10.09 19.12 10.87
C GLU A 453 10.16 20.62 10.55
N ASN A 454 9.01 21.23 10.23
CA ASN A 454 8.92 22.68 10.32
C ASN A 454 9.43 23.07 11.72
N ASP A 455 10.22 24.14 11.78
CA ASP A 455 10.98 24.67 12.92
C ASP A 455 10.18 25.02 14.19
N ASP A 456 9.01 24.42 14.42
CA ASP A 456 8.13 24.65 15.58
C ASP A 456 8.21 23.52 16.62
N ILE A 457 9.28 22.72 16.63
CA ILE A 457 9.58 21.86 17.78
C ILE A 457 10.19 22.73 18.85
N PHE A 458 9.64 22.63 20.07
CA PHE A 458 10.12 23.31 21.25
C PHE A 458 11.63 23.05 21.44
N THR A 459 12.47 23.98 21.00
CA THR A 459 13.93 23.87 21.05
C THR A 459 14.43 24.20 22.46
N GLY A 460 14.12 23.32 23.42
CA GLY A 460 14.75 23.29 24.73
C GLY A 460 14.50 24.50 25.64
N PHE A 461 15.10 24.41 26.82
CA PHE A 461 15.03 25.41 27.88
C PHE A 461 16.19 26.40 27.79
N GLU A 462 16.02 27.62 28.31
CA GLU A 462 17.16 28.49 28.63
C GLU A 462 18.15 27.72 29.55
N GLU A 463 19.45 27.83 29.26
CA GLU A 463 20.51 27.26 30.11
C GLU A 463 20.31 27.71 31.57
N GLY A 464 20.12 26.76 32.48
CA GLY A 464 19.93 27.02 33.91
C GLY A 464 18.50 26.86 34.44
N PHE A 465 17.53 26.36 33.65
CA PHE A 465 16.18 26.07 34.13
C PHE A 465 16.15 24.85 35.08
N VAL A 466 16.26 25.10 36.40
CA VAL A 466 16.16 24.04 37.42
C VAL A 466 14.69 23.78 37.78
N ILE A 467 14.19 22.62 37.37
CA ILE A 467 12.80 22.19 37.54
C ILE A 467 12.52 21.83 39.00
N LYS A 468 11.58 22.54 39.63
CA LYS A 468 11.08 22.23 40.98
C LYS A 468 9.92 21.26 40.94
N GLN A 469 9.03 21.42 39.96
CA GLN A 469 7.87 20.56 39.78
C GLN A 469 7.49 20.50 38.30
N MET A 470 7.15 19.32 37.82
CA MET A 470 6.60 19.10 36.49
C MET A 470 5.28 18.36 36.62
N ILE A 471 4.23 18.85 35.96
CA ILE A 471 2.90 18.28 35.94
C ILE A 471 2.61 17.89 34.50
N PHE A 472 2.47 16.59 34.26
CA PHE A 472 1.89 16.07 33.03
C PHE A 472 0.40 15.90 33.23
N ARG A 473 -0.38 16.42 32.28
CA ARG A 473 -1.82 16.18 32.25
C ARG A 473 -2.20 15.64 30.88
N ILE A 474 -2.69 14.41 30.89
CA ILE A 474 -3.22 13.70 29.74
C ILE A 474 -4.73 13.91 29.75
N ASN A 475 -5.29 14.45 28.66
CA ASN A 475 -6.73 14.64 28.56
C ASN A 475 -7.42 13.34 28.09
N THR A 476 -8.75 13.35 28.00
CA THR A 476 -9.55 12.19 27.54
C THR A 476 -9.22 11.75 26.11
N ASP A 477 -8.61 12.64 25.33
CA ASP A 477 -8.21 12.37 23.96
C ASP A 477 -6.78 11.83 23.88
N GLY A 478 -6.00 11.80 24.97
CA GLY A 478 -4.60 11.34 25.00
C GLY A 478 -3.55 12.45 24.79
N LEU A 479 -3.98 13.72 24.71
CA LEU A 479 -3.08 14.87 24.56
C LEU A 479 -2.36 15.18 25.86
N ILE A 480 -1.03 15.28 25.80
CA ILE A 480 -0.20 15.65 26.94
C ILE A 480 -0.01 17.16 26.98
N SER A 481 -0.44 17.77 28.08
CA SER A 481 -0.01 19.10 28.47
C SER A 481 1.04 19.00 29.57
N ILE A 482 2.08 19.82 29.46
CA ILE A 482 3.14 19.92 30.43
C ILE A 482 3.01 21.29 31.11
N ARG A 483 3.00 21.28 32.45
CA ARG A 483 3.18 22.48 33.25
C ARG A 483 4.40 22.30 34.14
N MET A 484 5.42 23.11 33.91
CA MET A 484 6.65 23.11 34.69
C MET A 484 6.71 24.35 35.57
N ILE A 485 7.19 24.16 36.79
CA ILE A 485 7.43 25.19 37.78
C ILE A 485 8.91 25.11 38.14
N SER A 486 9.65 26.19 37.92
CA SER A 486 11.07 26.27 38.29
C SER A 486 11.24 26.49 39.81
N HIS A 487 12.46 26.33 40.31
CA HIS A 487 12.82 26.72 41.68
C HIS A 487 12.58 28.23 41.96
N GLU A 488 12.64 29.06 40.91
CA GLU A 488 12.31 30.49 40.94
C GLU A 488 10.80 30.77 40.78
N ASN A 489 9.94 29.75 40.81
CA ASN A 489 8.51 29.81 40.53
C ASN A 489 8.14 30.36 39.13
N LYS A 490 9.05 30.30 38.15
CA LYS A 490 8.69 30.54 36.74
C LYS A 490 7.83 29.38 36.25
N ILE A 491 6.69 29.68 35.64
CA ILE A 491 5.75 28.69 35.13
C ILE A 491 5.90 28.64 33.61
N VAL A 492 6.21 27.47 33.08
CA VAL A 492 6.22 27.19 31.63
C VAL A 492 5.11 26.20 31.36
N GLU A 493 4.17 26.58 30.50
CA GLU A 493 3.07 25.72 30.06
C GLU A 493 3.23 25.43 28.58
N GLY A 494 3.16 24.15 28.23
CA GLY A 494 3.30 23.66 26.86
C GLY A 494 2.33 22.52 26.59
N LYS A 495 2.10 22.27 25.30
CA LYS A 495 1.44 21.06 24.82
C LYS A 495 2.47 20.27 24.03
N ILE A 496 2.51 18.97 24.23
CA ILE A 496 3.19 18.07 23.28
C ILE A 496 2.22 17.91 22.12
N TYR A 497 2.55 18.50 20.97
CA TYR A 497 1.76 18.34 19.74
C TYR A 497 2.08 16.99 19.09
N ASP A 498 1.13 16.44 18.33
CA ASP A 498 1.26 15.25 17.48
C ASP A 498 1.56 13.88 18.14
N GLU A 499 1.52 13.80 19.47
CA GLU A 499 1.70 12.53 20.19
C GLU A 499 0.55 12.22 21.16
N PHE A 500 -0.02 11.04 20.98
CA PHE A 500 -1.17 10.56 21.75
C PHE A 500 -0.75 9.34 22.56
N TRP A 501 -0.52 9.57 23.84
CA TRP A 501 -0.05 8.52 24.73
C TRP A 501 -1.24 7.84 25.39
N ASN A 502 -1.39 6.54 25.15
CA ASN A 502 -2.43 5.76 25.80
C ASN A 502 -2.01 5.44 27.25
N ASP A 503 -2.72 6.02 28.22
CA ASP A 503 -2.44 5.95 29.66
C ASP A 503 -2.14 4.53 30.17
N ALA A 504 -2.82 3.49 29.66
CA ALA A 504 -2.61 2.12 30.12
C ALA A 504 -1.22 1.56 29.76
N GLN A 505 -0.67 1.94 28.61
CA GLN A 505 0.62 1.44 28.15
C GLN A 505 1.77 2.13 28.89
N ILE A 506 1.71 3.44 29.09
CA ILE A 506 2.71 4.16 29.91
C ILE A 506 2.81 3.51 31.29
N ILE A 507 1.68 3.17 31.90
CA ILE A 507 1.64 2.54 33.22
C ILE A 507 2.24 1.12 33.19
N GLU A 508 1.96 0.32 32.16
CA GLU A 508 2.60 -1.00 31.97
C GLU A 508 4.12 -0.88 31.78
N ILE A 509 4.58 0.08 30.98
CA ILE A 509 5.99 0.37 30.70
C ILE A 509 6.72 0.87 31.94
N TYR A 510 6.12 1.80 32.68
CA TYR A 510 6.67 2.33 33.91
C TYR A 510 6.84 1.21 34.94
N ASN A 511 5.83 0.35 35.08
CA ASN A 511 5.94 -0.81 35.94
C ASN A 511 6.99 -1.82 35.44
N ASP A 512 7.17 -1.99 34.13
CA ASP A 512 8.11 -2.95 33.58
C ASP A 512 9.58 -2.50 33.61
N ILE A 513 9.87 -1.23 33.33
CA ILE A 513 11.25 -0.69 33.33
C ILE A 513 11.80 -0.55 34.76
N PHE A 514 10.93 -0.20 35.71
CA PHE A 514 11.32 0.08 37.10
C PHE A 514 11.00 -1.07 38.07
N SER A 515 10.49 -2.21 37.58
CA SER A 515 10.45 -3.43 38.39
C SER A 515 11.81 -4.13 38.41
N ASP A 516 12.29 -4.55 39.59
CA ASP A 516 13.55 -5.29 39.80
C ASP A 516 13.59 -6.73 39.22
N ASN A 517 12.73 -7.06 38.25
CA ASN A 517 12.63 -8.41 37.69
C ASN A 517 13.69 -8.64 36.61
N LEU A 518 14.75 -9.38 36.98
CA LEU A 518 15.93 -9.72 36.16
C LEU A 518 15.67 -10.70 35.00
N VAL A 519 14.52 -11.37 34.96
CA VAL A 519 14.16 -12.31 33.88
C VAL A 519 12.76 -12.01 33.41
N LYS A 520 12.62 -11.59 32.15
CA LYS A 520 11.32 -11.39 31.51
C LYS A 520 11.27 -12.13 30.19
N THR A 521 10.23 -12.93 30.02
CA THR A 521 9.95 -13.68 28.79
C THR A 521 8.75 -13.05 28.12
N TYR A 522 8.94 -12.53 26.91
CA TYR A 522 7.85 -12.10 26.05
C TYR A 522 7.89 -12.94 24.77
N ASN A 523 6.73 -13.47 24.39
CA ASN A 523 6.50 -14.31 23.21
C ASN A 523 6.02 -13.48 22.03
#